data_AF-D3Q506-F1
#
_entry.id   AF-D3Q506-F1
#
_cell.length_a   1.000
_cell.length_b   1.000
_cell.length_c   1.000
_cell.angle_alpha   90.00
_cell.angle_beta   90.00
_cell.angle_gamma   90.00
#
_symmetry.space_group_name_H-M   'P 1'
#
loop_
_entity.id
_entity.type
_entity.pdbx_description
1 polymer ?
#
loop_
_entity_poly.entity_id
_entity_poly.type
_entity_poly.pdbx_seq_one_letter_code
_entity_poly.pdbx_strand_id
1 'polypeptide(L)'
;MTPTPLARLSLLLSPPLVMLGWALMRLLGTDGREPGWTLAHLAWLAGYVLLAVACVYLYRLTVTGGAPGRRSLAASFLAVALFGSLCMNTQMAIDLVAGFATSTVEAKNAFTDDIQALPGVELLVYQLGPALLFCALSAQTIHAYLARRLPVSVPVLVGLAVLVMVVDRLVDTPFRLTMGVASVLLWIAFTTVVKTRPATSASPVDVQRVA
;
A
#
# COMPACT_ATOMS: atom_id res chain seq x y z
N MET A 1 15.88 -7.39 11.91
CA MET A 1 15.01 -6.65 12.84
C MET A 1 13.68 -7.35 12.87
N THR A 2 13.16 -7.70 14.04
CA THR A 2 11.81 -8.26 14.17
C THR A 2 10.77 -7.13 14.02
N PRO A 3 9.62 -7.35 13.35
CA PRO A 3 8.56 -6.38 13.32
C PRO A 3 8.03 -6.11 14.74
N THR A 4 7.78 -4.84 15.06
CA THR A 4 6.97 -4.49 16.24
C THR A 4 5.54 -5.02 16.07
N PRO A 5 4.74 -5.15 17.14
CA PRO A 5 3.34 -5.57 17.03
C PRO A 5 2.54 -4.72 16.02
N LEU A 6 2.74 -3.40 16.04
CA LEU A 6 2.11 -2.46 15.11
C LEU A 6 2.55 -2.71 13.65
N ALA A 7 3.85 -2.89 13.40
CA ALA A 7 4.35 -3.18 12.06
C ALA A 7 3.82 -4.52 11.54
N ARG A 8 3.76 -5.54 12.41
CA ARG A 8 3.20 -6.85 12.07
C ARG A 8 1.72 -6.74 11.72
N LEU A 9 0.93 -6.04 12.56
CA LEU A 9 -0.48 -5.79 12.31
C LEU A 9 -0.69 -5.07 10.97
N SER A 10 0.11 -4.04 10.72
CA SER A 10 0.04 -3.22 9.52
C SER A 10 0.29 -4.04 8.25
N LEU A 11 1.34 -4.87 8.26
CA LEU A 11 1.66 -5.79 7.16
C LEU A 11 0.55 -6.83 6.94
N LEU A 12 -0.08 -7.33 8.02
CA LEU A 12 -1.06 -8.40 7.90
C LEU A 12 -2.47 -7.90 7.56
N LEU A 13 -2.85 -6.70 7.98
CA LEU A 13 -4.21 -6.17 7.82
C LEU A 13 -4.37 -5.18 6.69
N SER A 14 -3.31 -4.49 6.26
CA SER A 14 -3.44 -3.48 5.20
C SER A 14 -4.02 -4.08 3.89
N PRO A 15 -3.45 -5.16 3.30
CA PRO A 15 -4.01 -5.71 2.06
C PRO A 15 -5.42 -6.31 2.23
N PRO A 16 -5.74 -7.09 3.29
CA PRO A 16 -7.11 -7.54 3.52
C PRO A 16 -8.13 -6.42 3.71
N LEU A 17 -7.77 -5.30 4.34
CA LEU A 17 -8.67 -4.16 4.46
C LEU A 17 -8.95 -3.49 3.11
N VAL A 18 -7.94 -3.41 2.23
CA VAL A 18 -8.14 -2.92 0.86
C VAL A 18 -9.05 -3.86 0.07
N MET A 19 -8.86 -5.18 0.23
CA MET A 19 -9.72 -6.20 -0.36
C MET A 19 -11.15 -6.14 0.19
N LEU A 20 -11.31 -5.91 1.49
CA LEU A 20 -12.60 -5.76 2.15
C LEU A 20 -13.32 -4.52 1.62
N GLY A 21 -12.63 -3.38 1.50
CA GLY A 21 -13.19 -2.17 0.91
C GLY A 21 -13.70 -2.40 -0.52
N TRP A 22 -12.90 -3.10 -1.34
CA TRP A 22 -13.31 -3.50 -2.68
C TRP A 22 -14.55 -4.40 -2.66
N ALA A 23 -14.57 -5.43 -1.81
CA ALA A 23 -15.70 -6.36 -1.73
C ALA A 23 -16.97 -5.65 -1.26
N LEU A 24 -16.89 -4.80 -0.23
CA LEU A 24 -18.00 -4.01 0.26
C LEU A 24 -18.54 -3.07 -0.83
N MET A 25 -17.67 -2.35 -1.53
CA MET A 25 -18.07 -1.45 -2.60
C MET A 25 -18.80 -2.19 -3.72
N ARG A 26 -18.32 -3.38 -4.13
CA ARG A 26 -18.89 -4.12 -5.26
C ARG A 26 -20.11 -4.96 -4.93
N LEU A 27 -20.19 -5.49 -3.71
CA LEU A 27 -21.27 -6.39 -3.33
C LEU A 27 -22.43 -5.65 -2.66
N LEU A 28 -22.13 -4.59 -1.91
CA LEU A 28 -23.10 -3.89 -1.06
C LEU A 28 -23.17 -2.38 -1.33
N GLY A 29 -22.13 -1.79 -1.94
CA GLY A 29 -21.96 -0.35 -2.11
C GLY A 29 -22.17 0.20 -3.53
N THR A 30 -22.52 -0.66 -4.49
CA THR A 30 -22.67 -0.29 -5.90
C THR A 30 -23.68 0.85 -6.04
N ASP A 31 -23.37 1.79 -6.94
CA ASP A 31 -24.16 3.01 -7.18
C ASP A 31 -24.36 3.90 -5.94
N GLY A 32 -23.50 3.77 -4.93
CA GLY A 32 -23.58 4.55 -3.69
C GLY A 32 -24.53 3.98 -2.65
N ARG A 33 -24.89 2.69 -2.73
CA ARG A 33 -25.80 2.04 -1.78
C ARG A 33 -25.17 1.94 -0.37
N GLU A 34 -25.93 2.34 0.64
CA GLU A 34 -25.53 2.22 2.04
C GLU A 34 -26.01 0.91 2.70
N PRO A 35 -25.29 0.39 3.72
CA PRO A 35 -24.06 0.94 4.33
C PRO A 35 -22.77 0.53 3.58
N GLY A 36 -22.88 -0.21 2.47
CA GLY A 36 -21.73 -0.81 1.79
C GLY A 36 -20.73 0.21 1.25
N TRP A 37 -21.23 1.33 0.71
CA TRP A 37 -20.40 2.42 0.19
C TRP A 37 -19.59 3.09 1.31
N THR A 38 -20.21 3.45 2.44
CA THR A 38 -19.50 4.07 3.57
C THR A 38 -18.49 3.11 4.19
N LEU A 39 -18.88 1.86 4.44
CA LEU A 39 -17.99 0.87 5.04
C LEU A 39 -16.78 0.56 4.15
N ALA A 40 -16.94 0.62 2.82
CA ALA A 40 -15.85 0.45 1.89
C ALA A 40 -14.77 1.54 2.03
N HIS A 41 -15.18 2.81 2.07
CA HIS A 41 -14.27 3.94 2.24
C HIS A 41 -13.54 3.90 3.59
N LEU A 42 -14.25 3.53 4.66
CA LEU A 42 -13.64 3.36 5.98
C LEU A 42 -12.59 2.23 5.99
N ALA A 43 -12.90 1.10 5.35
CA ALA A 43 -11.96 -0.02 5.22
C ALA A 43 -10.71 0.39 4.40
N TRP A 44 -10.89 1.11 3.29
CA TRP A 44 -9.78 1.63 2.49
C TRP A 44 -8.92 2.63 3.25
N LEU A 45 -9.53 3.59 3.94
CA LEU A 45 -8.83 4.59 4.76
C LEU A 45 -7.95 3.90 5.81
N ALA A 46 -8.51 2.96 6.58
CA ALA A 46 -7.73 2.17 7.53
C ALA A 46 -6.61 1.35 6.84
N GLY A 47 -6.92 0.74 5.69
CA GLY A 47 -5.97 -0.05 4.90
C GLY A 47 -4.76 0.76 4.42
N TYR A 48 -4.95 2.00 3.95
CA TYR A 48 -3.88 2.86 3.46
C TYR A 48 -3.06 3.50 4.57
N VAL A 49 -3.68 3.81 5.73
CA VAL A 49 -2.93 4.21 6.95
C VAL A 49 -2.00 3.08 7.40
N LEU A 50 -2.51 1.84 7.48
CA LEU A 50 -1.67 0.69 7.82
C LEU A 50 -0.60 0.43 6.75
N LEU A 51 -0.89 0.68 5.47
CA LEU A 51 0.11 0.55 4.41
C LEU A 51 1.27 1.53 4.59
N ALA A 52 0.99 2.77 5.00
CA ALA A 52 2.03 3.75 5.33
C ALA A 52 2.94 3.26 6.47
N VAL A 53 2.36 2.69 7.52
CA VAL A 53 3.12 2.10 8.64
C VAL A 53 3.97 0.91 8.17
N ALA A 54 3.45 0.07 7.27
CA ALA A 54 4.22 -1.01 6.66
C ALA A 54 5.42 -0.47 5.85
N CYS A 55 5.25 0.63 5.11
CA CYS A 55 6.34 1.30 4.39
C CYS A 55 7.43 1.86 5.33
N VAL A 56 7.03 2.40 6.49
CA VAL A 56 7.97 2.81 7.55
C VAL A 56 8.79 1.61 8.05
N TYR A 57 8.16 0.45 8.21
CA TYR A 57 8.87 -0.78 8.58
C TYR A 57 9.86 -1.23 7.50
N LEU A 58 9.48 -1.23 6.22
CA LEU A 58 10.36 -1.58 5.10
C LEU A 58 11.58 -0.64 5.01
N TYR A 59 11.37 0.66 5.24
CA TYR A 59 12.45 1.63 5.39
C TYR A 59 13.42 1.22 6.50
N ARG A 60 12.92 1.01 7.73
CA ARG A 60 13.74 0.63 8.90
C ARG A 60 14.54 -0.65 8.67
N LEU A 61 13.90 -1.64 8.04
CA LEU A 61 14.52 -2.91 7.68
C LEU A 61 15.76 -2.70 6.77
N THR A 62 15.67 -1.75 5.84
CA THR A 62 16.71 -1.47 4.83
C THR A 62 17.86 -0.62 5.38
N VAL A 63 17.57 0.36 6.22
CA VAL A 63 18.60 1.29 6.75
C VAL A 63 19.44 0.73 7.89
N THR A 64 18.97 -0.32 8.57
CA THR A 64 19.69 -0.94 9.68
C THR A 64 21.05 -1.49 9.22
N GLY A 65 22.15 -0.93 9.77
CA GLY A 65 23.54 -1.29 9.43
C GLY A 65 23.98 -0.85 8.03
N GLY A 66 23.40 0.23 7.48
CA GLY A 66 23.69 0.69 6.11
C GLY A 66 24.56 1.94 6.00
N ALA A 67 25.27 2.03 4.88
CA ALA A 67 26.02 3.22 4.45
C ALA A 67 25.07 4.42 4.21
N PRO A 68 25.58 5.68 4.32
CA PRO A 68 24.76 6.89 4.22
C PRO A 68 23.93 7.01 2.92
N GLY A 69 24.49 6.63 1.77
CA GLY A 69 23.78 6.67 0.48
C GLY A 69 22.56 5.75 0.45
N ARG A 70 22.67 4.57 1.05
CA ARG A 70 21.55 3.61 1.19
C ARG A 70 20.41 4.19 2.02
N ARG A 71 20.75 4.93 3.09
CA ARG A 71 19.76 5.57 3.97
C ARG A 71 19.01 6.67 3.24
N SER A 72 19.73 7.50 2.48
CA SER A 72 19.14 8.60 1.71
C SER A 72 18.16 8.08 0.66
N LEU A 73 18.55 7.07 -0.12
CA LEU A 73 17.66 6.46 -1.12
C LEU A 73 16.43 5.82 -0.48
N ALA A 74 16.60 5.09 0.63
CA ALA A 74 15.49 4.49 1.35
C ALA A 74 14.53 5.55 1.92
N ALA A 75 15.05 6.69 2.39
CA ALA A 75 14.26 7.80 2.88
C ALA A 75 13.43 8.44 1.76
N SER A 76 13.99 8.62 0.56
CA SER A 76 13.25 9.11 -0.61
C SER A 76 12.08 8.20 -0.97
N PHE A 77 12.29 6.88 -1.01
CA PHE A 77 11.18 5.94 -1.27
C PHE A 77 10.12 5.98 -0.17
N LEU A 78 10.53 6.13 1.10
CA LEU A 78 9.57 6.31 2.19
C LEU A 78 8.76 7.60 2.02
N ALA A 79 9.40 8.72 1.70
CA ALA A 79 8.72 10.00 1.52
C ALA A 79 7.66 9.91 0.41
N VAL A 80 8.00 9.30 -0.73
CA VAL A 80 7.07 9.09 -1.84
C VAL A 80 5.91 8.16 -1.43
N ALA A 81 6.18 7.09 -0.68
CA ALA A 81 5.14 6.19 -0.18
C ALA A 81 4.19 6.90 0.80
N LEU A 82 4.71 7.72 1.72
CA LEU A 82 3.90 8.48 2.67
C LEU A 82 3.07 9.54 1.96
N PHE A 83 3.63 10.24 0.97
CA PHE A 83 2.90 11.19 0.15
C PHE A 83 1.76 10.52 -0.63
N GLY A 84 2.02 9.38 -1.28
CA GLY A 84 0.99 8.65 -2.00
C GLY A 84 -0.11 8.10 -1.08
N SER A 85 0.25 7.60 0.10
CA SER A 85 -0.73 7.19 1.12
C SER A 85 -1.56 8.38 1.63
N LEU A 86 -0.95 9.55 1.83
CA LEU A 86 -1.68 10.77 2.17
C LEU A 86 -2.72 11.10 1.09
N CYS A 87 -2.32 11.09 -0.18
CA CYS A 87 -3.24 11.33 -1.31
C CYS A 87 -4.41 10.35 -1.31
N MET A 88 -4.14 9.04 -1.16
CA MET A 88 -5.21 8.02 -1.07
C MET A 88 -6.18 8.28 0.08
N ASN A 89 -5.66 8.63 1.26
CA ASN A 89 -6.50 8.92 2.42
C ASN A 89 -7.29 10.22 2.25
N THR A 90 -6.69 11.24 1.63
CA THR A 90 -7.37 12.49 1.28
C THR A 90 -8.52 12.22 0.31
N GLN A 91 -8.30 11.39 -0.71
CA GLN A 91 -9.35 10.96 -1.63
C GLN A 91 -10.52 10.31 -0.86
N MET A 92 -10.25 9.30 -0.03
CA MET A 92 -11.31 8.63 0.75
C MET A 92 -12.05 9.59 1.69
N ALA A 93 -11.34 10.57 2.26
CA ALA A 93 -11.94 11.58 3.13
C ALA A 93 -12.84 12.55 2.35
N ILE A 94 -12.41 13.01 1.17
CA ILE A 94 -13.23 13.84 0.28
C ILE A 94 -14.50 13.08 -0.10
N ASP A 95 -14.35 11.82 -0.51
CA ASP A 95 -15.48 10.99 -0.93
C ASP A 95 -16.50 10.89 0.23
N LEU A 96 -16.05 10.54 1.45
CA LEU A 96 -16.91 10.48 2.65
C LEU A 96 -17.58 11.82 2.98
N VAL A 97 -16.85 12.94 2.91
CA VAL A 97 -17.42 14.27 3.14
C VAL A 97 -18.51 14.57 2.12
N ALA A 98 -18.25 14.31 0.83
CA ALA A 98 -19.25 14.48 -0.22
C ALA A 98 -20.49 13.61 0.02
N GLY A 99 -20.28 12.34 0.40
CA GLY A 99 -21.35 11.39 0.71
C GLY A 99 -22.22 11.80 1.90
N PHE A 100 -21.64 12.40 2.94
CA PHE A 100 -22.39 12.88 4.11
C PHE A 100 -22.98 14.28 3.94
N ALA A 101 -22.38 15.12 3.09
CA ALA A 101 -22.83 16.49 2.85
C ALA A 101 -23.98 16.58 1.84
N THR A 102 -24.22 15.52 1.06
CA THR A 102 -25.19 15.51 -0.04
C THR A 102 -26.23 14.40 0.12
N SER A 103 -27.41 14.58 -0.46
CA SER A 103 -28.53 13.64 -0.36
C SER A 103 -28.85 12.87 -1.65
N THR A 104 -28.23 13.25 -2.77
CA THR A 104 -28.40 12.59 -4.06
C THR A 104 -27.06 12.27 -4.71
N VAL A 105 -27.05 11.27 -5.60
CA VAL A 105 -25.83 10.88 -6.33
C VAL A 105 -25.34 12.02 -7.22
N GLU A 106 -26.26 12.76 -7.84
CA GLU A 106 -25.95 13.90 -8.71
C GLU A 106 -25.28 15.03 -7.92
N ALA A 107 -25.81 15.36 -6.74
CA ALA A 107 -25.23 16.39 -5.87
C ALA A 107 -23.85 15.96 -5.36
N LYS A 108 -23.67 14.68 -5.03
CA LYS A 108 -22.36 14.12 -4.64
C LYS A 108 -21.33 14.27 -5.76
N ASN A 109 -21.71 13.89 -6.99
CA ASN A 109 -20.80 13.99 -8.13
C ASN A 109 -20.41 15.45 -8.41
N ALA A 110 -21.37 16.37 -8.42
CA ALA A 110 -21.10 17.79 -8.61
C ALA A 110 -20.16 18.34 -7.52
N PHE A 111 -20.36 17.96 -6.26
CA PHE A 111 -19.48 18.35 -5.15
C PHE A 111 -18.06 17.84 -5.33
N THR A 112 -17.89 16.58 -5.76
CA THR A 112 -16.57 16.01 -6.05
C THR A 112 -15.92 16.69 -7.27
N ASP A 113 -16.68 16.99 -8.31
CA ASP A 113 -16.20 17.69 -9.50
C ASP A 113 -15.66 19.09 -9.15
N ASP A 114 -16.38 19.83 -8.29
CA ASP A 114 -15.94 21.14 -7.78
C ASP A 114 -14.60 21.05 -7.01
N ILE A 115 -14.42 19.98 -6.23
CA ILE A 115 -13.15 19.72 -5.52
C ILE A 115 -12.03 19.34 -6.48
N GLN A 116 -12.30 18.49 -7.46
CA GLN A 116 -11.31 18.07 -8.47
C GLN A 116 -10.89 19.22 -9.37
N ALA A 117 -11.76 20.21 -9.59
CA ALA A 117 -11.46 21.43 -10.32
C ALA A 117 -10.43 22.33 -9.62
N LEU A 118 -10.17 22.14 -8.32
CA LEU A 118 -9.12 22.86 -7.61
C LEU A 118 -7.74 22.51 -8.20
N PRO A 119 -6.85 23.50 -8.42
CA PRO A 119 -5.55 23.26 -9.06
C PRO A 119 -4.75 22.15 -8.39
N GLY A 120 -4.45 21.10 -9.17
CA GLY A 120 -3.61 19.98 -8.75
C GLY A 120 -4.34 18.89 -7.95
N VAL A 121 -5.60 19.05 -7.55
CA VAL A 121 -6.32 18.00 -6.80
C VAL A 121 -6.52 16.77 -7.65
N GLU A 122 -7.10 16.91 -8.85
CA GLU A 122 -7.30 15.79 -9.76
C GLU A 122 -5.98 15.06 -10.06
N LEU A 123 -4.93 15.81 -10.43
CA LEU A 123 -3.63 15.22 -10.76
C LEU A 123 -2.96 14.56 -9.54
N LEU A 124 -2.87 15.23 -8.40
CA LEU A 124 -2.09 14.75 -7.26
C LEU A 124 -2.86 13.73 -6.42
N VAL A 125 -4.13 14.00 -6.12
CA VAL A 125 -4.95 13.20 -5.20
C VAL A 125 -5.55 11.99 -5.92
N TYR A 126 -6.14 12.18 -7.10
CA TYR A 126 -6.90 11.14 -7.80
C TYR A 126 -6.07 10.33 -8.81
N GLN A 127 -4.97 10.89 -9.33
CA GLN A 127 -4.18 10.22 -10.37
C GLN A 127 -2.78 9.78 -9.91
N LEU A 128 -1.88 10.74 -9.68
CA LEU A 128 -0.45 10.50 -9.50
C LEU A 128 -0.10 9.99 -8.09
N GLY A 129 -0.66 10.57 -7.04
CA GLY A 129 -0.43 10.17 -5.65
C GLY A 129 -0.68 8.67 -5.41
N PRO A 130 -1.85 8.14 -5.80
CA PRO A 130 -2.12 6.69 -5.77
C PRO A 130 -1.04 5.86 -6.46
N ALA A 131 -0.63 6.23 -7.67
CA ALA A 131 0.39 5.51 -8.43
C ALA A 131 1.76 5.56 -7.72
N LEU A 132 2.15 6.73 -7.20
CA LEU A 132 3.40 6.93 -6.48
C LEU A 132 3.53 6.03 -5.25
N LEU A 133 2.43 5.78 -4.52
CA LEU A 133 2.42 4.85 -3.38
C LEU A 133 2.89 3.45 -3.81
N PHE A 134 2.32 2.91 -4.87
CA PHE A 134 2.62 1.55 -5.33
C PHE A 134 4.00 1.44 -6.01
N CYS A 135 4.42 2.49 -6.73
CA CYS A 135 5.79 2.59 -7.26
C CYS A 135 6.82 2.61 -6.12
N ALA A 136 6.58 3.41 -5.08
CA ALA A 136 7.45 3.48 -3.93
C ALA A 136 7.48 2.17 -3.13
N LEU A 137 6.34 1.52 -2.93
CA LEU A 137 6.27 0.20 -2.30
C LEU A 137 7.10 -0.83 -3.07
N SER A 138 7.00 -0.84 -4.39
CA SER A 138 7.80 -1.70 -5.27
C SER A 138 9.30 -1.40 -5.11
N ALA A 139 9.68 -0.13 -5.18
CA ALA A 139 11.07 0.30 -4.98
C ALA A 139 11.62 -0.08 -3.60
N GLN A 140 10.82 0.07 -2.53
CA GLN A 140 11.23 -0.31 -1.18
C GLN A 140 11.47 -1.82 -1.05
N THR A 141 10.60 -2.66 -1.61
CA THR A 141 10.78 -4.12 -1.54
C THR A 141 11.96 -4.60 -2.37
N ILE A 142 12.19 -4.03 -3.56
CA ILE A 142 13.39 -4.27 -4.37
C ILE A 142 14.64 -3.85 -3.60
N HIS A 143 14.65 -2.66 -3.02
CA HIS A 143 15.78 -2.15 -2.27
C HIS A 143 16.09 -3.03 -1.03
N ALA A 144 15.07 -3.48 -0.31
CA ALA A 144 15.23 -4.40 0.81
C ALA A 144 15.75 -5.78 0.36
N TYR A 145 15.33 -6.29 -0.80
CA TYR A 145 15.89 -7.50 -1.41
C TYR A 145 17.36 -7.33 -1.80
N LEU A 146 17.73 -6.24 -2.47
CA LEU A 146 19.12 -5.92 -2.82
C LEU A 146 20.00 -5.75 -1.57
N ALA A 147 19.44 -5.25 -0.48
CA ALA A 147 20.08 -5.20 0.83
C ALA A 147 20.12 -6.56 1.56
N ARG A 148 19.70 -7.65 0.91
CA ARG A 148 19.63 -9.03 1.44
C ARG A 148 18.80 -9.14 2.72
N ARG A 149 17.73 -8.35 2.82
CA ARG A 149 16.81 -8.33 3.97
C ARG A 149 15.51 -9.08 3.71
N LEU A 150 15.17 -9.32 2.44
CA LEU A 150 13.96 -10.02 2.02
C LEU A 150 14.30 -11.08 0.97
N PRO A 151 13.51 -12.17 0.86
CA PRO A 151 13.62 -13.11 -0.24
C PRO A 151 13.09 -12.48 -1.55
N VAL A 152 13.54 -13.00 -2.70
CA VAL A 152 13.14 -12.51 -4.03
C VAL A 152 11.63 -12.61 -4.29
N SER A 153 10.94 -13.54 -3.61
CA SER A 153 9.49 -13.70 -3.74
C SER A 153 8.72 -12.44 -3.37
N VAL A 154 9.20 -11.64 -2.40
CA VAL A 154 8.51 -10.42 -1.97
C VAL A 154 8.44 -9.35 -3.07
N PRO A 155 9.56 -8.84 -3.63
CA PRO A 155 9.49 -7.86 -4.70
C PRO A 155 8.82 -8.40 -5.97
N VAL A 156 8.91 -9.70 -6.25
CA VAL A 156 8.18 -10.31 -7.37
C VAL A 156 6.67 -10.23 -7.15
N LEU A 157 6.17 -10.66 -5.99
CA LEU A 157 4.73 -10.62 -5.69
C LEU A 157 4.20 -9.18 -5.65
N VAL A 158 4.96 -8.23 -5.09
CA VAL A 158 4.60 -6.81 -5.11
C VAL A 158 4.58 -6.27 -6.54
N GLY A 159 5.61 -6.56 -7.34
CA GLY A 159 5.65 -6.14 -8.75
C GLY A 159 4.50 -6.70 -9.57
N LEU A 160 4.13 -7.97 -9.36
CA LEU A 160 2.96 -8.59 -9.99
C LEU A 160 1.66 -7.92 -9.54
N ALA A 161 1.51 -7.60 -8.26
CA ALA A 161 0.33 -6.87 -7.77
C ALA A 161 0.20 -5.50 -8.45
N VAL A 162 1.30 -4.74 -8.55
CA VAL A 162 1.30 -3.43 -9.25
C VAL A 162 1.00 -3.59 -10.73
N LEU A 163 1.57 -4.60 -11.40
CA LEU A 163 1.29 -4.88 -12.80
C LEU A 163 -0.20 -5.18 -13.02
N VAL A 164 -0.81 -6.00 -12.16
CA VAL A 164 -2.26 -6.28 -12.21
C VAL A 164 -3.08 -5.00 -12.09
N MET A 165 -2.69 -4.08 -11.20
CA MET A 165 -3.37 -2.78 -11.04
C MET A 165 -3.20 -1.86 -12.26
N VAL A 166 -2.03 -1.86 -12.90
CA VAL A 166 -1.78 -1.10 -14.13
C VAL A 166 -2.61 -1.66 -15.28
N VAL A 167 -2.63 -2.98 -15.45
CA VAL A 167 -3.43 -3.65 -16.50
C VAL A 167 -4.92 -3.38 -16.30
N ASP A 168 -5.42 -3.41 -15.06
CA ASP A 168 -6.82 -3.09 -14.77
C ASP A 168 -7.21 -1.70 -15.28
N ARG A 169 -6.34 -0.71 -15.05
CA ARG A 169 -6.56 0.66 -15.49
C ARG A 169 -6.56 0.80 -17.03
N LEU A 170 -5.88 -0.09 -17.74
CA LEU A 170 -5.77 -0.06 -19.21
C LEU A 170 -6.86 -0.86 -19.92
N VAL A 171 -7.36 -1.94 -19.30
CA VAL A 171 -8.25 -2.92 -19.97
C VAL A 171 -9.70 -2.80 -19.49
N ASP A 172 -9.98 -1.98 -18.46
CA ASP A 172 -11.29 -1.76 -17.82
C ASP A 172 -12.13 -3.05 -17.70
N THR A 173 -11.54 -4.04 -17.01
CA THR A 173 -12.10 -5.39 -16.95
C THR A 173 -13.44 -5.41 -16.18
N PRO A 174 -14.44 -6.19 -16.63
CA PRO A 174 -15.70 -6.31 -15.92
C PRO A 174 -15.46 -6.84 -14.50
N PHE A 175 -16.20 -6.27 -13.53
CA PHE A 175 -16.09 -6.51 -12.08
C PHE A 175 -14.78 -6.05 -11.39
N ARG A 176 -13.73 -5.64 -12.12
CA ARG A 176 -12.43 -5.24 -11.56
C ARG A 176 -11.90 -6.19 -10.49
N LEU A 177 -11.97 -7.50 -10.76
CA LEU A 177 -11.47 -8.57 -9.87
C LEU A 177 -9.95 -8.45 -9.61
N THR A 178 -9.26 -7.79 -10.52
CA THR A 178 -7.85 -7.40 -10.49
C THR A 178 -7.43 -6.75 -9.17
N MET A 179 -8.24 -5.87 -8.57
CA MET A 179 -7.90 -5.25 -7.28
C MET A 179 -7.91 -6.28 -6.13
N GLY A 180 -8.85 -7.23 -6.15
CA GLY A 180 -8.86 -8.36 -5.22
C GLY A 180 -7.62 -9.24 -5.38
N VAL A 181 -7.26 -9.58 -6.63
CA VAL A 181 -6.05 -10.35 -6.93
C VAL A 181 -4.78 -9.63 -6.46
N ALA A 182 -4.64 -8.34 -6.77
CA ALA A 182 -3.51 -7.53 -6.32
C ALA A 182 -3.41 -7.50 -4.79
N SER A 183 -4.55 -7.38 -4.10
CA SER A 183 -4.60 -7.39 -2.63
C SER A 183 -4.17 -8.74 -2.04
N VAL A 184 -4.57 -9.86 -2.65
CA VAL A 184 -4.12 -11.20 -2.25
C VAL A 184 -2.61 -11.37 -2.47
N LEU A 185 -2.08 -10.94 -3.61
CA LEU A 185 -0.64 -10.98 -3.90
C LEU A 185 0.16 -10.16 -2.88
N LEU A 186 -0.30 -8.94 -2.56
CA LEU A 186 0.30 -8.11 -1.51
C LEU A 186 0.22 -8.77 -0.13
N TRP A 187 -0.89 -9.44 0.19
CA TRP A 187 -1.03 -10.15 1.45
C TRP A 187 -0.05 -11.31 1.57
N ILE A 188 0.13 -12.11 0.52
CA ILE A 188 1.13 -13.19 0.48
C ILE A 188 2.55 -12.59 0.59
N ALA A 189 2.83 -11.48 -0.09
CA ALA A 189 4.12 -10.80 0.03
C ALA A 189 4.39 -10.35 1.48
N PHE A 190 3.43 -9.70 2.12
CA PHE A 190 3.59 -9.17 3.48
C PHE A 190 3.61 -10.25 4.56
N THR A 191 2.85 -11.33 4.41
CA THR A 191 2.99 -12.51 5.28
C THR A 191 4.39 -13.13 5.17
N THR A 192 4.99 -13.12 3.97
CA THR A 192 6.38 -13.56 3.76
C THR A 192 7.38 -12.62 4.46
N VAL A 193 7.16 -11.30 4.39
CA VAL A 193 7.97 -10.31 5.15
C VAL A 193 7.93 -10.61 6.65
N VAL A 194 6.74 -10.86 7.21
CA VAL A 194 6.57 -11.16 8.65
C VAL A 194 7.26 -12.47 9.05
N LYS A 195 7.26 -13.48 8.17
CA LYS A 195 7.89 -14.79 8.42
C LYS A 195 9.40 -14.79 8.23
N THR A 196 9.96 -13.81 7.53
CA THR A 196 11.40 -13.75 7.25
C THR A 196 12.18 -13.50 8.54
N ARG A 197 12.99 -14.48 8.96
CA ARG A 197 13.89 -14.32 10.12
C ARG A 197 15.07 -13.43 9.75
N PRO A 198 15.57 -12.59 10.66
CA PRO A 198 16.84 -11.92 10.46
C PRO A 198 17.92 -12.97 10.22
N ALA A 199 18.76 -12.81 9.19
CA ALA A 199 19.95 -13.63 9.03
C ALA A 199 20.78 -13.50 10.32
N THR A 200 20.87 -14.58 11.09
CA THR A 200 21.81 -14.68 12.21
C THR A 200 23.21 -14.51 11.61
N SER A 201 23.95 -13.50 12.08
CA SER A 201 25.38 -13.42 11.84
C SER A 201 25.99 -14.77 12.23
N ALA A 202 26.68 -15.43 11.30
CA ALA A 202 27.36 -16.69 11.57
C ALA A 202 28.18 -16.54 12.85
N SER A 203 28.00 -17.47 13.79
CA SER A 203 28.75 -17.47 15.04
C SER A 203 30.26 -17.60 14.72
N PRO A 204 31.16 -16.85 15.37
CA PRO A 204 32.61 -16.88 15.08
C PRO A 204 33.30 -18.24 15.32
N VAL A 205 32.56 -19.25 15.78
CA VAL A 205 33.09 -20.53 16.29
C VAL A 205 33.62 -21.44 15.18
N ASP A 206 33.30 -21.20 13.91
CA ASP A 206 33.75 -22.05 12.79
C ASP A 206 35.15 -21.73 12.24
N VAL A 207 35.81 -20.67 12.72
CA VAL A 207 37.16 -20.30 12.23
C VAL A 207 38.28 -21.01 13.01
N GLN A 208 37.99 -21.66 14.15
CA GLN A 208 39.01 -22.29 15.01
C GLN A 208 39.18 -23.81 14.84
N ARG A 209 38.50 -24.48 13.89
CA ARG A 209 38.66 -25.93 13.65
C ARG A 209 39.61 -26.32 12.52
N VAL A 210 40.39 -25.39 11.98
CA VAL A 210 41.35 -25.66 10.89
C VAL A 210 42.76 -25.12 11.20
N ALA A 211 43.18 -25.17 12.46
CA ALA A 211 44.57 -24.92 12.86
C ALA A 211 45.18 -26.17 13.48
#